data_AF-A0A7Y4UE62-F1
#
_entry.id   AF-A0A7Y4UE62-F1
#
_cell.length_a   1.000
_cell.length_b   1.000
_cell.length_c   1.000
_cell.angle_alpha   90.00
_cell.angle_beta   90.00
_cell.angle_gamma   90.00
#
_symmetry.space_group_name_H-M   'P 1'
#
loop_
_entity.id
_entity.type
_entity.pdbx_description
1 polymer ?
#
loop_
_entity_poly.entity_id
_entity_poly.type
_entity_poly.pdbx_seq_one_letter_code
_entity_poly.pdbx_strand_id
1 'polypeptide(L)'
;MDMEELMKDADWKTLRELHPGIRDRFCQRHLDHVSKMINTTKVGAYQRYQDITALMKSFQNLMNLFFADFKRSDGLMKLAGMREAKLVTDEEYALFSAEARAWVEEFLTLGPSKEELQQEVMAARKAADRK
;
A
#
# COMPACT_ATOMS: atom_id res chain seq x y z
N MET A 1 18.52 -7.17 11.08
CA MET A 1 18.35 -5.70 11.12
C MET A 1 17.01 -5.45 11.75
N ASP A 2 16.96 -4.71 12.86
CA ASP A 2 15.70 -4.43 13.54
C ASP A 2 14.95 -3.33 12.79
N MET A 3 13.75 -3.66 12.29
CA MET A 3 12.91 -2.74 11.54
C MET A 3 12.37 -1.60 12.42
N GLU A 4 12.25 -1.82 13.73
CA GLU A 4 11.79 -0.80 14.68
C GLU A 4 12.86 0.27 14.93
N GLU A 5 14.15 -0.11 14.89
CA GLU A 5 15.26 0.83 15.03
C GLU A 5 15.40 1.74 13.80
N LEU A 6 15.17 1.20 12.60
CA LEU A 6 15.21 1.97 11.35
C LEU A 6 14.02 2.94 11.23
N MET A 7 12.82 2.53 11.65
CA MET A 7 11.65 3.40 11.64
C MET A 7 11.67 4.31 12.87
N LYS A 8 12.34 5.46 12.79
CA LYS A 8 12.44 6.43 13.89
C LYS A 8 11.07 6.94 14.34
N ASP A 9 10.95 7.38 15.60
CA ASP A 9 9.69 7.88 16.16
C ASP A 9 9.10 9.06 15.37
N ALA A 10 9.95 9.95 14.86
CA ALA A 10 9.53 11.08 14.03
C ALA A 10 8.94 10.62 12.69
N ASP A 11 9.58 9.65 12.04
CA ASP A 11 9.09 9.06 10.78
C ASP A 11 7.79 8.28 11.03
N TRP A 12 7.70 7.54 12.13
CA TRP A 12 6.49 6.83 12.52
C TRP A 12 5.33 7.78 12.79
N LYS A 13 5.58 8.88 13.50
CA LYS A 13 4.57 9.92 13.71
C LYS A 13 4.11 10.52 12.39
N THR A 14 5.04 10.87 11.50
CA THR A 14 4.74 11.41 10.17
C THR A 14 3.87 10.44 9.36
N LEU A 15 4.25 9.16 9.29
CA LEU A 15 3.46 8.15 8.56
C LEU A 15 2.05 8.02 9.14
N ARG A 16 1.90 8.02 10.47
CA ARG A 16 0.58 7.95 11.12
C ARG A 16 -0.30 9.15 10.82
N GLU A 17 0.27 10.35 10.76
CA GLU A 17 -0.45 11.58 10.46
C GLU A 17 -0.92 11.63 8.99
N LEU A 18 -0.08 11.16 8.07
CA LEU A 18 -0.40 11.10 6.63
C LEU A 18 -1.34 9.93 6.27
N HIS A 19 -1.32 8.85 7.05
CA HIS A 19 -1.99 7.58 6.73
C HIS A 19 -3.49 7.71 6.38
N PRO A 20 -4.32 8.50 7.09
CA PRO A 20 -5.72 8.71 6.70
C PRO A 20 -5.87 9.36 5.31
N GLY A 21 -5.06 10.38 5.00
CA GLY A 21 -5.10 11.06 3.71
C GLY A 21 -4.63 10.16 2.55
N ILE A 22 -3.58 9.38 2.78
CA ILE A 22 -3.10 8.37 1.82
C ILE A 22 -4.21 7.34 1.54
N ARG A 23 -4.90 6.87 2.59
CA ARG A 23 -6.02 5.92 2.49
C ARG A 23 -7.17 6.50 1.67
N ASP A 24 -7.56 7.74 1.94
CA ASP A 24 -8.67 8.38 1.23
C ASP A 24 -8.33 8.57 -0.25
N ARG A 25 -7.11 9.00 -0.58
CA ARG A 25 -6.64 9.06 -1.98
C ARG A 25 -6.67 7.70 -2.67
N PHE A 26 -6.28 6.65 -1.96
CA PHE A 26 -6.35 5.29 -2.48
C PHE A 26 -7.80 4.88 -2.78
N CYS A 27 -8.70 5.03 -1.81
CA CYS A 27 -10.13 4.75 -1.98
C CYS A 27 -10.73 5.55 -3.15
N GLN A 28 -10.46 6.86 -3.23
CA GLN A 28 -10.99 7.72 -4.29
C GLN A 28 -10.52 7.26 -5.68
N ARG A 29 -9.24 6.93 -5.85
CA ARG A 29 -8.70 6.42 -7.11
C ARG A 29 -9.42 5.14 -7.57
N HIS A 30 -9.77 4.27 -6.63
CA HIS A 30 -10.51 3.04 -6.93
C HIS A 30 -11.98 3.31 -7.26
N LEU A 31 -12.64 4.22 -6.53
CA LEU A 31 -14.01 4.65 -6.85
C LEU A 31 -14.10 5.29 -8.24
N ASP A 32 -13.13 6.12 -8.62
CA ASP A 32 -13.06 6.73 -9.95
C ASP A 32 -12.92 5.68 -11.05
N HIS A 33 -12.13 4.63 -10.79
CA HIS A 33 -11.97 3.52 -11.74
C HIS A 33 -13.27 2.72 -11.88
N VAL A 34 -13.92 2.37 -10.78
CA VAL A 34 -15.21 1.67 -10.80
C VAL A 34 -16.27 2.51 -11.52
N SER A 35 -16.32 3.82 -11.29
CA SER A 35 -17.24 4.73 -12.00
C SER A 35 -17.05 4.68 -13.51
N LYS A 36 -15.80 4.67 -14.00
CA LYS A 36 -15.51 4.50 -15.44
C LYS A 36 -15.97 3.15 -15.97
N MET A 37 -15.79 2.09 -15.19
CA MET A 37 -16.25 0.74 -15.56
C MET A 37 -17.76 0.63 -15.59
N ILE A 38 -18.48 1.26 -14.67
CA ILE A 38 -19.96 1.27 -14.66
C ILE A 38 -20.49 1.94 -15.93
N ASN A 39 -19.88 3.07 -16.30
CA ASN A 39 -20.35 3.94 -17.38
C ASN A 39 -19.85 3.53 -18.78
N THR A 40 -19.00 2.52 -18.90
CA THR A 40 -18.53 2.07 -20.22
C THR A 40 -19.64 1.41 -21.03
N THR A 41 -19.77 1.80 -22.29
CA THR A 41 -20.72 1.18 -23.25
C THR A 41 -20.07 0.10 -24.11
N LYS A 42 -18.77 -0.18 -23.92
CA LYS A 42 -17.98 -1.09 -24.76
C LYS A 42 -18.30 -2.58 -24.54
N VAL A 43 -18.80 -2.95 -23.36
CA VAL A 43 -19.14 -4.34 -22.99
C VAL A 43 -20.51 -4.39 -22.31
N GLY A 44 -21.18 -5.54 -22.38
CA GLY A 44 -22.51 -5.74 -21.79
C GLY A 44 -22.53 -5.62 -20.27
N ALA A 45 -23.71 -5.38 -19.69
CA ALA A 45 -23.88 -5.13 -18.26
C ALA A 45 -23.37 -6.28 -17.36
N TYR A 46 -23.58 -7.53 -17.77
CA TYR A 46 -23.09 -8.70 -17.03
C TYR A 46 -21.55 -8.74 -16.95
N GLN A 47 -20.86 -8.47 -18.07
CA GLN A 47 -19.40 -8.42 -18.09
C GLN A 47 -18.87 -7.30 -17.19
N ARG A 48 -19.47 -6.10 -17.26
CA ARG A 48 -19.09 -4.98 -16.36
C ARG A 48 -19.21 -5.38 -14.89
N TYR A 49 -20.31 -6.05 -14.53
CA TYR A 49 -20.52 -6.53 -13.16
C TYR A 49 -19.44 -7.53 -12.72
N GLN A 50 -19.08 -8.49 -13.58
CA GLN A 50 -18.01 -9.44 -13.30
C GLN A 50 -16.65 -8.75 -13.13
N ASP A 51 -16.31 -7.83 -14.05
CA ASP A 51 -15.04 -7.11 -14.03
C ASP A 51 -14.90 -6.24 -12.76
N ILE A 52 -15.97 -5.53 -12.39
CA ILE A 52 -16.01 -4.73 -11.15
C ILE A 52 -15.83 -5.64 -9.93
N THR A 53 -16.52 -6.78 -9.88
CA THR A 53 -16.41 -7.72 -8.76
C THR A 53 -14.97 -8.25 -8.61
N ALA A 54 -14.32 -8.59 -9.72
CA ALA A 54 -12.92 -9.01 -9.72
C ALA A 54 -11.98 -7.89 -9.25
N LEU A 55 -12.20 -6.66 -9.73
CA LEU A 55 -11.45 -5.48 -9.30
C LEU A 55 -11.60 -5.22 -7.80
N MET A 56 -12.82 -5.28 -7.26
CA MET A 56 -13.08 -5.04 -5.83
C MET A 56 -12.37 -6.06 -4.94
N LYS A 57 -12.25 -7.32 -5.37
CA LYS A 57 -11.48 -8.34 -4.66
C LYS A 57 -9.98 -8.01 -4.62
N SER A 58 -9.41 -7.58 -5.75
CA SER A 58 -8.02 -7.14 -5.81
C SER A 58 -7.77 -5.90 -4.94
N PHE A 59 -8.70 -4.94 -4.98
CA PHE A 59 -8.67 -3.74 -4.15
C PHE A 59 -8.66 -4.08 -2.65
N GLN A 60 -9.49 -5.02 -2.20
CA GLN A 60 -9.51 -5.44 -0.81
C GLN A 60 -8.16 -6.03 -0.35
N ASN A 61 -7.49 -6.79 -1.21
CA ASN A 61 -6.16 -7.32 -0.90
C ASN A 61 -5.13 -6.19 -0.72
N LEU A 62 -5.16 -5.18 -1.59
CA LEU A 62 -4.28 -4.01 -1.48
C LEU A 62 -4.62 -3.14 -0.27
N MET A 63 -5.91 -2.96 0.05
CA MET A 63 -6.36 -2.30 1.28
C MET A 63 -5.76 -2.96 2.52
N ASN A 64 -5.81 -4.29 2.58
CA ASN A 64 -5.25 -5.05 3.69
C ASN A 64 -3.72 -4.91 3.73
N LEU A 65 -3.05 -5.04 2.58
CA LEU A 65 -1.59 -4.94 2.49
C LEU A 65 -1.07 -3.59 3.02
N PHE A 66 -1.64 -2.48 2.53
CA PHE A 66 -1.15 -1.16 2.86
C PHE A 66 -1.65 -0.67 4.22
N PHE A 67 -2.92 -0.91 4.55
CA PHE A 67 -3.59 -0.17 5.64
C PHE A 67 -4.07 -1.02 6.82
N ALA A 68 -4.13 -2.35 6.71
CA ALA A 68 -4.48 -3.21 7.86
C ALA A 68 -3.27 -3.44 8.76
N ASP A 69 -3.52 -3.73 10.04
CA ASP A 69 -2.51 -4.06 11.06
C ASP A 69 -1.33 -3.07 11.11
N PHE A 70 -1.62 -1.77 10.95
CA PHE A 70 -0.64 -0.68 10.85
C PHE A 70 0.16 -0.50 12.14
N LYS A 71 1.40 -0.98 12.16
CA LYS A 71 2.31 -0.99 13.32
C LYS A 71 3.64 -0.31 12.96
N ARG A 72 4.48 -0.05 13.96
CA ARG A 72 5.78 0.61 13.72
C ARG A 72 6.77 -0.33 13.01
N SER A 73 6.79 -1.60 13.40
CA SER A 73 7.68 -2.63 12.84
C SER A 73 7.46 -2.94 11.36
N ASP A 74 6.28 -2.63 10.81
CA ASP A 74 6.00 -2.76 9.37
C ASP A 74 5.90 -1.40 8.65
N GLY A 75 6.16 -0.30 9.35
CA GLY A 75 5.98 1.07 8.85
C GLY A 75 6.80 1.37 7.60
N LEU A 76 8.08 0.96 7.56
CA LEU A 76 8.95 1.18 6.39
C LEU A 76 8.50 0.37 5.17
N MET A 77 8.12 -0.89 5.35
CA MET A 77 7.59 -1.72 4.25
C MET A 77 6.27 -1.16 3.72
N LYS A 78 5.39 -0.69 4.61
CA LYS A 78 4.13 -0.05 4.23
C LYS A 78 4.36 1.27 3.51
N LEU A 79 5.29 2.09 3.99
CA LEU A 79 5.71 3.32 3.30
C LEU A 79 6.23 3.02 1.89
N ALA A 80 7.09 2.00 1.73
CA ALA A 80 7.58 1.57 0.42
C ALA A 80 6.44 1.13 -0.50
N GLY A 81 5.51 0.30 0.00
CA GLY A 81 4.34 -0.14 -0.75
C GLY A 81 3.43 1.02 -1.18
N MET A 82 3.20 1.98 -0.29
CA MET A 82 2.42 3.20 -0.60
C MET A 82 3.16 4.11 -1.58
N ARG A 83 4.49 4.18 -1.52
CA ARG A 83 5.35 4.94 -2.44
C ARG A 83 5.32 4.35 -3.84
N GLU A 84 5.51 3.03 -3.96
CA GLU A 84 5.43 2.32 -5.24
C GLU A 84 4.02 2.42 -5.86
N ALA A 85 2.98 2.37 -5.03
CA ALA A 85 1.61 2.61 -5.46
C ALA A 85 1.29 4.08 -5.81
N LYS A 86 2.26 5.00 -5.70
CA LYS A 86 2.12 6.44 -5.93
C LYS A 86 0.99 7.07 -5.11
N LEU A 87 0.90 6.67 -3.83
CA LEU A 87 -0.10 7.18 -2.87
C LEU A 87 0.48 8.24 -1.94
N VAL A 88 1.79 8.25 -1.76
CA VAL A 88 2.56 9.29 -1.05
C VAL A 88 3.11 10.26 -2.07
N THR A 89 2.79 11.55 -1.96
CA THR A 89 3.32 12.57 -2.88
C THR A 89 4.80 12.80 -2.62
N ASP A 90 5.49 13.50 -3.54
CA ASP A 90 6.91 13.81 -3.36
C ASP A 90 7.13 14.76 -2.17
N GLU A 91 6.22 15.69 -1.95
CA GLU A 91 6.26 16.64 -0.82
C GLU A 91 6.04 15.93 0.52
N GLU A 92 5.05 15.03 0.59
CA GLU A 92 4.81 14.20 1.76
C GLU A 92 5.98 13.26 2.03
N TYR A 93 6.56 12.68 0.96
CA TYR A 93 7.70 11.77 1.07
C TYR A 93 8.96 12.50 1.56
N ALA A 94 9.13 13.78 1.18
CA ALA A 94 10.24 14.61 1.63
C ALA A 94 10.23 14.90 3.15
N LEU A 95 9.09 14.71 3.83
CA LEU A 95 8.98 14.85 5.30
C LEU A 95 9.70 13.74 6.06
N PHE A 96 9.95 12.59 5.41
CA PHE A 96 10.66 11.47 6.03
C PHE A 96 12.17 11.70 6.06
N SER A 97 12.81 11.13 7.08
CA SER A 97 14.25 11.18 7.25
C SER A 97 14.99 10.61 6.02
N ALA A 98 16.20 11.09 5.78
CA ALA A 98 17.03 10.60 4.67
C ALA A 98 17.31 9.09 4.77
N GLU A 99 17.41 8.57 6.00
CA GLU A 99 17.64 7.16 6.27
C GLU A 99 16.42 6.30 5.93
N ALA A 100 15.22 6.72 6.34
CA ALA A 100 13.98 6.05 5.97
C ALA A 100 13.77 6.05 4.44
N ARG A 101 14.03 7.19 3.79
CA ARG A 101 13.96 7.28 2.32
C ARG A 101 14.99 6.38 1.64
N ALA A 102 16.25 6.39 2.10
CA ALA A 102 17.29 5.54 1.52
C ALA A 102 16.92 4.05 1.63
N TRP A 103 16.40 3.62 2.78
CA TRP A 103 15.91 2.25 2.95
C TRP A 103 14.77 1.92 1.99
N VAL A 104 13.80 2.82 1.83
CA VAL A 104 12.67 2.61 0.91
C VAL A 104 13.16 2.52 -0.54
N GLU A 105 14.05 3.40 -0.99
CA GLU A 105 14.59 3.33 -2.35
C GLU A 105 15.43 2.07 -2.56
N GLU A 106 16.26 1.68 -1.59
CA GLU A 106 17.02 0.42 -1.63
C GLU A 106 16.08 -0.79 -1.70
N PHE A 107 15.04 -0.80 -0.87
CA PHE A 107 14.02 -1.83 -0.87
C PHE A 107 13.25 -1.91 -2.18
N LEU A 108 12.97 -0.79 -2.86
CA LEU A 108 12.30 -0.77 -4.16
C LEU A 108 13.23 -1.13 -5.33
N THR A 109 14.52 -0.82 -5.22
CA THR A 109 15.52 -1.12 -6.27
C THR A 109 16.04 -2.55 -6.20
N LEU A 110 16.16 -3.11 -5.00
CA LEU A 110 16.55 -4.51 -4.75
C LEU A 110 15.35 -5.44 -4.59
N GLY A 111 14.15 -4.86 -4.49
CA GLY A 111 12.94 -5.56 -4.10
C GLY A 111 12.31 -6.37 -5.21
N PRO A 112 11.63 -7.46 -4.82
CA PRO A 112 10.92 -8.28 -5.77
C PRO A 112 9.62 -7.56 -6.17
N SER A 113 9.07 -7.89 -7.33
CA SER A 113 7.88 -7.26 -7.93
C SER A 113 6.70 -7.16 -6.95
N LYS A 114 5.72 -6.30 -7.26
CA LYS A 114 4.50 -6.12 -6.44
C LYS A 114 3.81 -7.43 -6.02
N GLU A 115 3.92 -8.49 -6.82
CA GLU A 115 3.40 -9.83 -6.52
C GLU A 115 4.23 -10.57 -5.47
N GLU A 116 5.53 -10.39 -5.46
CA GLU A 116 6.43 -11.00 -4.48
C GLU A 116 6.34 -10.30 -3.12
N LEU A 117 6.16 -8.96 -3.12
CA LEU A 117 5.81 -8.22 -1.90
C LEU A 117 4.50 -8.72 -1.27
N GLN A 118 3.51 -9.07 -2.10
CA GLN A 118 2.27 -9.67 -1.62
C GLN A 118 2.49 -11.07 -1.03
N GLN A 119 3.37 -11.87 -1.63
CA GLN A 119 3.68 -13.22 -1.14
C GLN A 119 4.48 -13.19 0.16
N GLU A 120 5.50 -12.34 0.28
CA GLU A 120 6.33 -12.23 1.49
C GLU A 120 5.52 -11.70 2.68
N VAL A 121 4.70 -10.67 2.47
CA VAL A 121 3.85 -10.14 3.54
C VAL A 121 2.80 -11.17 3.98
N MET A 122 2.21 -11.92 3.05
CA MET A 122 1.31 -13.02 3.41
C MET A 122 2.03 -14.15 4.16
N ALA A 123 3.28 -14.46 3.79
CA ALA A 123 4.08 -15.46 4.49
C ALA A 123 4.44 -15.01 5.91
N ALA A 124 4.85 -13.74 6.09
CA ALA A 124 5.19 -13.17 7.39
C ALA A 124 3.99 -13.12 8.35
N ARG A 125 2.80 -12.74 7.85
CA ARG A 125 1.56 -12.71 8.64
C ARG A 125 1.13 -14.12 9.08
N LYS A 126 1.21 -15.09 8.17
CA LYS A 126 0.93 -16.51 8.48
C LYS A 126 1.91 -17.12 9.50
N ALA A 127 3.14 -16.61 9.58
CA ALA A 127 4.12 -17.01 10.58
C ALA A 127 3.82 -16.37 11.96
N ALA A 128 3.33 -15.13 11.98
CA ALA A 128 2.92 -14.44 13.21
C ALA A 128 1.65 -15.05 13.83
N ASP A 129 0.68 -15.48 13.01
CA ASP A 129 -0.57 -16.10 13.47
C ASP A 129 -0.40 -17.57 13.95
N ARG A 130 0.81 -18.15 13.81
CA ARG A 130 1.15 -19.51 14.27
C ARG A 130 1.84 -19.54 15.64
N LYS A 131 2.09 -18.39 16.26
CA LYS A 131 2.59 -18.25 17.63
C LYS A 131 1.45 -17.85 18.56
#